data_AF-A0A6B1FB60-F1
#
_entry.id   AF-A0A6B1FB60-F1
#
_cell.length_a   1.000
_cell.length_b   1.000
_cell.length_c   1.000
_cell.angle_alpha   90.00
_cell.angle_beta   90.00
_cell.angle_gamma   90.00
#
_symmetry.space_group_name_H-M   'P 1'
#
loop_
_entity.id
_entity.type
_entity.pdbx_description
1 polymer ?
#
loop_
_entity_poly.entity_id
_entity_poly.type
_entity_poly.pdbx_seq_one_letter_code
_entity_poly.pdbx_strand_id
1 'polypeptide(L)'
;MRQFVDERGNPWVASAARDAGGDYKGRYYLTIERAGAEEHASPVELADVRWNSLKTARRTLATMSGVELRRRLRSALGRKPAE
;
A
#
# COMPACT_ATOMS: atom_id res chain seq x y z
N MET A 1 3.86 3.09 8.59
CA MET A 1 3.89 1.68 8.18
C MET A 1 2.94 0.94 9.09
N ARG A 2 2.22 -0.06 8.58
CA ARG A 2 1.27 -0.87 9.33
C ARG A 2 1.38 -2.32 8.88
N GLN A 3 1.66 -3.21 9.81
CA GLN A 3 1.67 -4.64 9.54
C GLN A 3 0.26 -5.22 9.64
N PHE A 4 -0.06 -6.18 8.78
CA PHE A 4 -1.30 -6.94 8.81
C PHE A 4 -1.09 -8.33 8.20
N VAL A 5 -2.04 -9.22 8.43
CA VAL A 5 -2.05 -10.57 7.87
C VAL A 5 -3.20 -10.68 6.87
N ASP A 6 -2.97 -11.31 5.73
CA ASP A 6 -4.05 -11.58 4.77
C ASP A 6 -4.91 -12.80 5.16
N GLU A 7 -5.95 -13.06 4.38
CA GLU A 7 -6.87 -14.18 4.60
C GLU A 7 -6.21 -15.58 4.56
N ARG A 8 -5.09 -15.71 3.85
CA ARG A 8 -4.28 -16.93 3.75
C ARG A 8 -3.17 -17.00 4.81
N GLY A 9 -3.15 -16.08 5.77
CA GLY A 9 -2.16 -16.08 6.84
C GLY A 9 -0.81 -15.46 6.46
N ASN A 10 -0.66 -14.85 5.28
CA ASN A 10 0.63 -14.26 4.93
C ASN A 10 0.81 -12.87 5.56
N PRO A 11 2.02 -12.55 6.03
CA PRO A 11 2.31 -11.23 6.60
C PRO A 11 2.58 -10.20 5.49
N TRP A 12 2.00 -9.01 5.67
CA TRP A 12 2.11 -7.88 4.75
C TRP A 12 2.41 -6.59 5.52
N VAL A 13 3.08 -5.68 4.84
CA VAL A 13 3.42 -4.34 5.34
C VAL A 13 2.77 -3.31 4.42
N ALA A 14 1.89 -2.49 4.98
CA ALA A 14 1.32 -1.33 4.32
C ALA A 14 2.15 -0.08 4.63
N SER A 15 2.59 0.61 3.58
CA SER A 15 3.49 1.75 3.63
C SER A 15 2.97 2.90 2.74
N ALA A 16 3.50 4.10 2.94
CA ALA A 16 3.25 5.21 2.06
C ALA A 16 4.51 5.47 1.25
N ALA A 17 4.42 5.32 -0.07
CA ALA A 17 5.49 5.70 -0.99
C ALA A 17 5.25 7.11 -1.51
N ARG A 18 6.33 7.75 -1.96
CA ARG A 18 6.29 9.08 -2.56
C ARG A 18 6.42 8.94 -4.06
N ASP A 19 5.48 9.52 -4.79
CA ASP A 19 5.59 9.72 -6.22
C ASP A 19 6.66 10.78 -6.50
N ALA A 20 7.62 10.45 -7.36
CA ALA A 20 8.69 11.36 -7.76
C ALA A 20 8.23 12.37 -8.83
N GLY A 21 7.03 12.20 -9.39
CA GLY A 21 6.43 13.10 -10.37
C GLY A 21 6.20 14.48 -9.78
N GLY A 22 6.43 15.51 -10.60
CA GLY A 22 6.34 16.92 -10.22
C GLY A 22 4.95 17.40 -9.81
N ASP A 23 3.92 16.57 -9.93
CA ASP A 23 2.55 16.94 -9.60
C ASP A 23 2.36 17.04 -8.08
N TYR A 24 1.92 18.21 -7.63
CA TYR A 24 1.76 18.49 -6.20
C TYR A 24 0.55 17.72 -5.61
N LYS A 25 -0.39 17.26 -6.45
CA LYS A 25 -1.59 16.55 -6.02
C LYS A 25 -1.34 15.04 -5.94
N GLY A 26 -1.53 14.48 -4.75
CA GLY A 26 -1.43 13.03 -4.56
C GLY A 26 0.00 12.48 -4.58
N ARG A 27 0.98 13.30 -4.18
CA ARG A 27 2.42 12.96 -4.08
C ARG A 27 2.73 11.72 -3.25
N TYR A 28 1.82 11.28 -2.38
CA TYR A 28 1.98 10.05 -1.61
C TYR A 28 0.88 9.07 -1.97
N TYR A 29 1.23 7.80 -2.11
CA TYR A 29 0.27 6.73 -2.37
C TYR A 29 0.54 5.53 -1.48
N LEU A 30 -0.47 4.67 -1.35
CA LEU A 30 -0.39 3.45 -0.55
C LEU A 30 0.38 2.37 -1.31
N THR A 31 1.35 1.76 -0.66
CA THR A 31 2.02 0.55 -1.13
C THR A 31 1.82 -0.58 -0.14
N ILE A 32 1.75 -1.82 -0.64
CA ILE A 32 1.65 -3.02 0.17
C ILE A 32 2.67 -4.05 -0.34
N GLU A 33 3.52 -4.53 0.56
CA GLU A 33 4.57 -5.51 0.25
C GLU A 33 4.53 -6.67 1.24
N ARG A 34 5.05 -7.84 0.84
CA ARG A 34 5.18 -9.00 1.72
C ARG A 34 6.17 -8.67 2.84
N ALA A 35 5.85 -9.04 4.08
CA ALA A 35 6.82 -8.87 5.16
C ALA A 35 8.01 -9.80 4.93
N GLY A 36 9.23 -9.25 4.93
CA GLY A 36 10.45 -10.00 4.62
C GLY A 36 10.60 -10.36 3.14
N ALA A 37 9.90 -9.66 2.25
CA ALA A 37 10.17 -9.78 0.82
C ALA A 37 11.63 -9.38 0.52
N GLU A 38 12.22 -10.04 -0.47
CA GLU A 38 13.52 -9.65 -0.99
C GLU A 38 13.49 -8.21 -1.49
N GLU A 39 14.63 -7.52 -1.43
CA GLU A 39 14.77 -6.10 -1.80
C GLU A 39 14.29 -5.78 -3.24
N HIS A 40 14.14 -6.81 -4.09
CA HIS A 40 13.67 -6.71 -5.47
C HIS A 40 12.18 -7.02 -5.68
N ALA A 41 11.43 -7.40 -4.65
CA ALA A 41 10.00 -7.65 -4.80
C ALA A 41 9.25 -6.33 -5.03
N SER A 42 8.66 -6.18 -6.22
CA SER A 42 7.89 -4.98 -6.54
C SER A 42 6.69 -4.84 -5.59
N PRO A 43 6.57 -3.74 -4.83
CA PRO A 43 5.43 -3.53 -3.96
C PRO A 43 4.15 -3.42 -4.80
N VAL A 44 3.03 -3.83 -4.21
CA VAL A 44 1.71 -3.61 -4.81
C VAL A 44 1.35 -2.15 -4.61
N GLU A 45 1.29 -1.40 -5.70
CA GLU A 45 0.94 0.02 -5.68
C GLU A 45 -0.59 0.20 -5.72
N LEU A 46 -1.12 0.98 -4.79
CA LEU A 46 -2.54 1.30 -4.72
C LEU A 46 -2.72 2.79 -5.04
N ALA A 47 -2.58 3.12 -6.33
CA ALA A 47 -2.69 4.48 -6.85
C ALA A 47 -4.07 5.14 -6.66
N ASP A 48 -5.11 4.37 -6.30
CA ASP A 48 -6.44 4.86 -5.92
C ASP A 48 -6.42 5.57 -4.55
N VAL A 49 -5.48 5.20 -3.68
CA VAL A 49 -5.31 5.82 -2.35
C VAL A 49 -4.15 6.79 -2.41
N ARG A 50 -4.47 8.08 -2.56
CA ARG A 50 -3.49 9.17 -2.63
C ARG A 50 -3.64 10.17 -1.50
N TRP A 51 -2.52 10.77 -1.11
CA TRP A 51 -2.43 11.81 -0.11
C TRP A 51 -1.50 12.93 -0.58
N ASN A 52 -1.82 14.17 -0.20
CA ASN A 52 -0.98 15.35 -0.49
C ASN A 52 0.24 15.46 0.43
N SER A 53 0.26 14.73 1.56
CA SER A 53 1.34 14.85 2.54
C SER A 53 1.58 13.53 3.29
N LEU A 54 2.86 13.27 3.60
CA LEU A 54 3.29 12.09 4.37
C LEU A 54 2.60 12.00 5.73
N LYS A 55 2.36 13.14 6.39
CA LYS A 55 1.68 13.20 7.70
C LYS A 55 0.27 12.61 7.62
N THR A 56 -0.51 13.02 6.61
CA THR A 56 -1.86 12.48 6.37
C THR A 56 -1.79 11.00 6.04
N ALA A 57 -0.90 10.61 5.13
CA ALA A 57 -0.71 9.21 4.75
C ALA A 57 -0.42 8.33 5.97
N ARG A 58 0.51 8.74 6.84
CA ARG A 58 0.85 8.04 8.09
C ARG A 58 -0.33 7.96 9.06
N ARG A 59 -1.07 9.05 9.25
CA ARG A 59 -2.23 9.08 10.16
C ARG A 59 -3.33 8.14 9.65
N THR A 60 -3.67 8.21 8.37
CA THR A 60 -4.66 7.33 7.74
C THR A 60 -4.23 5.86 7.80
N LEU A 61 -2.96 5.56 7.49
CA LEU A 61 -2.39 4.21 7.61
C LEU A 61 -2.45 3.67 9.04
N ALA A 62 -2.23 4.51 10.05
CA ALA A 62 -2.27 4.11 11.44
C ALA A 62 -3.68 3.72 11.90
N THR A 63 -4.72 4.36 11.33
CA THR A 63 -6.12 4.11 11.67
C THR A 63 -6.82 3.10 10.74
N MET A 64 -6.20 2.73 9.62
CA MET A 64 -6.77 1.76 8.68
C MET A 64 -6.90 0.38 9.32
N SER A 65 -8.09 -0.21 9.17
CA SER A 65 -8.34 -1.57 9.64
C SER A 65 -7.61 -2.60 8.78
N GLY A 66 -7.18 -3.71 9.40
CA GLY A 66 -6.65 -4.86 8.67
C GLY A 66 -7.67 -5.47 7.69
N VAL A 67 -8.98 -5.34 7.94
CA VAL A 67 -10.03 -5.76 7.00
C VAL A 67 -9.99 -4.92 5.72
N GLU A 68 -9.86 -3.61 5.91
CA GLU A 68 -9.78 -2.63 4.83
C GLU A 68 -8.50 -2.78 3.99
N LEU A 69 -7.36 -3.05 4.65
CA LEU A 69 -6.09 -3.33 3.98
C LEU A 69 -6.17 -4.62 3.14
N ARG A 70 -6.76 -5.70 3.69
CA ARG A 70 -7.00 -6.96 2.97
C ARG A 70 -7.88 -6.77 1.75
N ARG A 71 -9.01 -6.05 1.89
CA ARG A 71 -9.93 -5.76 0.78
C ARG A 71 -9.20 -5.01 -0.35
N ARG A 72 -8.40 -4.01 0.00
CA ARG A 72 -7.63 -3.22 -0.96
C ARG A 72 -6.55 -4.04 -1.64
N LEU A 73 -5.79 -4.83 -0.88
CA LEU A 73 -4.80 -5.76 -1.41
C LEU A 73 -5.41 -6.76 -2.40
N ARG A 74 -6.53 -7.39 -2.03
CA ARG A 74 -7.25 -8.32 -2.91
C ARG A 74 -7.68 -7.64 -4.21
N SER A 75 -8.23 -6.43 -4.12
CA SER A 75 -8.61 -5.65 -5.31
C SER A 75 -7.42 -5.27 -6.18
N ALA A 76 -6.26 -4.98 -5.60
CA ALA A 76 -5.06 -4.61 -6.36
C ALA A 76 -4.41 -5.84 -7.03
N LEU A 77 -4.33 -6.97 -6.32
CA LEU A 77 -3.82 -8.23 -6.87
C LEU A 77 -4.72 -8.79 -7.99
N GLY A 78 -6.04 -8.66 -7.87
CA GLY A 78 -6.98 -9.03 -8.94
C GLY A 78 -6.98 -8.08 -10.14
N ARG A 79 -6.36 -6.90 -10.03
CA ARG A 79 -6.20 -5.92 -11.11
C ARG A 79 -4.84 -5.98 -11.79
N LYS A 80 -3.86 -6.75 -11.29
CA LYS A 80 -2.60 -6.93 -12.01
C LYS A 80 -2.93 -7.60 -13.36
N PRO A 81 -2.68 -6.94 -14.50
CA PRO A 81 -2.68 -7.66 -15.76
C PRO A 81 -1.64 -8.78 -15.63
N ALA A 82 -2.00 -9.98 -16.05
CA ALA A 82 -1.01 -11.03 -16.28
C ALA A 82 -0.01 -10.45 -17.29
N GLU A 83 1.24 -10.25 -16.86
CA GLU A 83 2.36 -10.08 -17.78
C GLU A 83 2.82 -11.46 -18.27
#